data_AF-Q8AY59-F1
#
_entry.id   AF-Q8AY59-F1
#
_cell.length_a   1.000
_cell.length_b   1.000
_cell.length_c   1.000
_cell.angle_alpha   90.00
_cell.angle_beta   90.00
_cell.angle_gamma   90.00
#
_symmetry.space_group_name_H-M   'P 1'
#
loop_
_entity.id
_entity.type
_entity.pdbx_description
1 polymer ?
#
loop_
_entity_poly.entity_id
_entity_poly.type
_entity_poly.pdbx_seq_one_letter_code
_entity_poly.pdbx_strand_id
1 'polypeptide(L)' 'TVGGLAAGADTVYIYEEPFDIRDLQANVEHLTQKMKTSIQRGLVLRNENSNENFTTDFIYQLYSEEGRGVFDCRKNIL' A
#
# COMPACT_ATOMS: atom_id res chain seq x y z
N THR A 1 11.67 6.41 -7.04
CA THR A 1 11.82 5.06 -7.65
C THR A 1 12.87 4.15 -7.00
N VAL A 2 14.01 4.64 -6.47
CA VAL A 2 15.12 3.76 -6.03
C VAL A 2 14.89 3.02 -4.70
N GLY A 3 14.13 3.58 -3.74
CA GLY A 3 13.95 2.97 -2.41
C GLY A 3 13.02 1.76 -2.36
N GLY A 4 11.97 1.73 -3.19
CA GLY A 4 10.96 0.66 -3.12
C GLY A 4 11.32 -0.63 -3.83
N LEU A 5 12.08 -0.53 -4.93
CA LEU A 5 12.61 -1.72 -5.62
C LEU A 5 13.66 -2.45 -4.75
N ALA A 6 14.46 -1.72 -3.98
CA ALA A 6 15.50 -2.27 -3.12
C ALA A 6 14.94 -2.89 -1.82
N ALA A 7 13.79 -2.41 -1.35
CA ALA A 7 13.14 -2.91 -0.13
C ALA A 7 12.20 -4.11 -0.38
N GLY A 8 11.97 -4.50 -1.64
CA GLY A 8 10.98 -5.51 -1.99
C GLY A 8 9.56 -5.06 -1.65
N ALA A 9 9.27 -3.76 -1.79
CA ALA A 9 7.94 -3.23 -1.57
C ALA A 9 6.98 -3.76 -2.63
N ASP A 10 5.79 -4.16 -2.19
CA ASP A 10 4.70 -4.64 -3.06
C ASP A 10 4.16 -3.53 -3.94
N THR A 11 4.05 -2.31 -3.37
CA THR A 11 3.52 -1.14 -4.06
C THR A 11 4.24 0.11 -3.58
N VAL A 12 4.48 1.04 -4.51
CA VAL A 12 5.16 2.31 -4.23
C VAL A 12 4.39 3.46 -4.88
N TYR A 13 3.69 4.26 -4.07
CA TYR A 13 2.96 5.44 -4.55
C TYR A 13 3.89 6.66 -4.60
N ILE A 14 4.10 7.19 -5.81
CA ILE A 14 4.98 8.34 -6.07
C ILE A 14 4.22 9.43 -6.84
N TYR A 15 4.74 10.65 -6.84
CA TYR A 15 4.10 11.78 -7.51
C TYR A 15 4.17 11.66 -9.04
N GLU A 16 5.27 11.11 -9.55
CA GLU A 16 5.53 10.96 -10.97
C GLU A 16 4.61 9.91 -11.65
N GLU A 17 4.00 9.04 -10.86
CA GLU A 17 3.08 8.00 -11.33
C GLU A 17 1.70 8.24 -10.71
N PRO A 18 0.79 8.92 -11.44
CA PRO A 18 -0.54 9.20 -10.93
C PRO A 18 -1.30 7.91 -10.71
N PHE A 19 -1.95 7.82 -9.55
CA PHE A 19 -2.77 6.68 -9.15
C PHE A 19 -4.15 7.17 -8.72
N ASP A 20 -5.16 6.34 -8.94
CA ASP A 20 -6.52 6.59 -8.51
C ASP A 20 -6.99 5.61 -7.44
N ILE A 21 -8.26 5.69 -7.06
CA ILE A 21 -8.84 4.80 -6.05
C ILE A 21 -8.93 3.33 -6.52
N ARG A 22 -9.03 3.09 -7.83
CA ARG A 22 -9.09 1.74 -8.40
C ARG A 22 -7.73 1.08 -8.31
N ASP A 23 -6.65 1.83 -8.51
CA ASP A 23 -5.29 1.34 -8.31
C ASP A 23 -5.06 0.93 -6.84
N LEU A 24 -5.55 1.74 -5.90
CA LEU A 24 -5.51 1.40 -4.47
C LEU A 24 -6.28 0.11 -4.17
N GLN A 25 -7.50 -0.03 -4.68
CA GLN A 25 -8.33 -1.23 -4.50
C GLN A 25 -7.68 -2.48 -5.12
N ALA A 26 -7.14 -2.38 -6.34
CA ALA A 26 -6.46 -3.49 -6.99
C ALA A 26 -5.25 -3.98 -6.18
N ASN A 27 -4.50 -3.04 -5.58
CA ASN A 27 -3.38 -3.39 -4.71
C ASN A 27 -3.85 -4.08 -3.42
N VAL A 28 -4.96 -3.65 -2.81
CA VAL A 28 -5.54 -4.33 -1.64
C VAL A 28 -5.98 -5.75 -1.98
N GLU A 29 -6.65 -5.96 -3.11
CA GLU A 29 -7.04 -7.29 -3.56
C GLU A 29 -5.82 -8.19 -3.79
N HIS A 30 -4.78 -7.65 -4.43
CA HIS A 30 -3.53 -8.36 -4.63
C HIS A 30 -2.88 -8.76 -3.29
N LEU A 31 -2.82 -7.83 -2.34
CA LEU A 31 -2.25 -8.08 -1.00
C LEU A 31 -3.07 -9.12 -0.23
N THR A 32 -4.39 -9.07 -0.36
CA THR A 32 -5.33 -10.06 0.20
C THR A 32 -5.07 -11.46 -0.34
N GLN A 33 -4.87 -11.60 -1.66
CA GLN A 33 -4.52 -12.89 -2.25
C GLN A 33 -3.11 -13.34 -1.85
N LYS A 34 -2.15 -12.42 -1.76
CA LYS A 34 -0.78 -12.72 -1.32
C LYS A 34 -0.76 -13.28 0.10
N MET A 35 -1.58 -12.76 1.00
CA MET A 35 -1.70 -13.25 2.38
C MET A 35 -2.26 -14.68 2.50
N LYS A 36 -2.93 -15.21 1.46
CA LYS A 36 -3.36 -16.62 1.40
C LYS A 36 -2.23 -17.58 1.01
N THR A 37 -1.11 -17.04 0.54
CA THR A 37 0.08 -17.82 0.19
C THR A 37 1.00 -18.00 1.40
N SER A 38 2.17 -18.61 1.19
CA SER A 38 3.20 -18.78 2.22
C SER A 38 3.86 -17.46 2.66
N ILE A 39 3.78 -16.38 1.86
CA ILE A 39 4.35 -15.08 2.20
C ILE A 39 3.26 -14.15 2.70
N GLN A 40 3.09 -14.12 4.03
CA GLN A 40 2.08 -13.32 4.72
C GLN A 40 2.60 -11.95 5.13
N ARG A 41 3.23 -11.22 4.20
CA ARG A 41 3.80 -9.90 4.44
C ARG A 41 3.61 -9.00 3.23
N GLY A 42 3.20 -7.76 3.50
CA GLY A 42 3.11 -6.70 2.51
C GLY A 42 3.88 -5.47 2.97
N LEU A 43 4.59 -4.83 2.04
CA LEU A 43 5.23 -3.53 2.28
C LEU A 43 4.73 -2.53 1.24
N VAL A 44 4.04 -1.50 1.72
CA VAL A 44 3.54 -0.39 0.88
C VAL A 44 4.35 0.85 1.23
N LEU A 45 4.95 1.46 0.21
CA LEU A 45 5.67 2.73 0.35
C LEU A 45 4.85 3.84 -0.29
N ARG A 46 4.82 5.00 0.37
CA ARG A 46 4.17 6.19 -0.17
C ARG A 46 5.10 7.38 0.02
N ASN A 47 5.35 8.11 -1.06
CA ASN A 47 6.08 9.37 -1.00
C ASN A 47 5.18 10.46 -0.38
N GLU A 48 5.73 11.30 0.49
CA GLU A 48 4.98 12.31 1.25
C GLU A 48 4.16 13.31 0.39
N ASN A 49 4.60 13.53 -0.84
CA ASN A 49 4.00 14.45 -1.81
C ASN A 49 3.35 13.71 -2.99
N SER A 50 3.07 12.40 -2.88
CA SER A 50 2.51 11.63 -3.98
C SER A 50 1.10 12.08 -4.39
N ASN A 51 0.30 12.56 -3.44
CA ASN A 51 -1.08 13.02 -3.64
C ASN A 51 -1.54 13.80 -2.39
N GLU A 52 -2.28 14.90 -2.58
CA GLU A 52 -2.82 15.72 -1.47
C GLU A 52 -3.99 15.05 -0.73
N ASN A 53 -4.83 14.30 -1.45
CA ASN A 53 -6.04 13.67 -0.89
C ASN A 53 -5.76 12.25 -0.38
N PHE A 54 -4.97 11.47 -1.13
CA PHE A 54 -4.58 10.12 -0.75
C PHE A 54 -3.37 10.15 0.18
N THR A 55 -3.63 10.62 1.40
CA THR A 55 -2.66 10.71 2.48
C THR A 55 -2.29 9.32 3.00
N THR A 56 -1.16 9.23 3.71
CA THR A 56 -0.75 8.00 4.41
C THR A 56 -1.85 7.48 5.33
N ASP A 57 -2.62 8.37 5.96
CA ASP A 57 -3.73 8.01 6.85
C ASP A 57 -4.91 7.43 6.09
N PHE A 58 -5.27 8.01 4.94
CA PHE A 58 -6.31 7.49 4.08
C PHE A 58 -5.97 6.09 3.56
N ILE A 59 -4.75 5.91 3.05
CA ILE A 59 -4.28 4.62 2.55
C ILE A 59 -4.26 3.59 3.68
N TYR A 60 -3.80 3.97 4.87
CA TYR A 60 -3.83 3.11 6.05
C TYR A 60 -5.25 2.64 6.40
N GLN A 61 -6.21 3.58 6.48
CA GLN A 61 -7.60 3.26 6.79
C GLN A 61 -8.23 2.35 5.75
N LEU A 62 -8.00 2.62 4.46
CA LEU A 62 -8.50 1.80 3.36
C LEU A 62 -7.99 0.35 3.46
N TYR A 63 -6.68 0.16 3.66
CA TYR A 63 -6.10 -1.17 3.75
C TYR A 63 -6.54 -1.90 5.03
N SER A 64 -6.69 -1.19 6.15
CA SER A 64 -7.17 -1.77 7.40
C SER A 64 -8.63 -2.25 7.32
N GLU A 65 -9.52 -1.47 6.67
CA GLU A 65 -10.92 -1.86 6.52
C GLU A 65 -11.09 -2.99 5.49
N GLU A 66 -10.52 -2.84 4.30
CA GLU A 66 -10.68 -3.84 3.24
C GLU A 66 -9.89 -5.13 3.53
N GLY A 67 -8.77 -5.03 4.26
CA GLY A 67 -7.98 -6.17 4.71
C GLY A 67 -8.55 -6.90 5.93
N ARG A 68 -9.66 -6.40 6.51
CA ARG A 68 -10.23 -6.92 7.75
C ARG A 68 -10.56 -8.40 7.64
N GLY A 69 -10.01 -9.19 8.57
CA GLY A 69 -10.17 -10.64 8.60
C GLY A 69 -9.11 -11.41 7.80
N VAL A 70 -8.22 -10.71 7.10
CA VAL A 70 -7.09 -11.31 6.37
C VAL A 70 -5.75 -10.82 6.91
N PHE A 71 -5.58 -9.49 7.05
CA PHE A 71 -4.36 -8.90 7.58
C PHE A 71 -4.66 -7.65 8.42
N ASP A 72 -3.64 -7.20 9.17
CA ASP A 72 -3.68 -5.94 9.90
C ASP A 72 -2.56 -5.03 9.39
N CYS A 73 -2.78 -3.72 9.46
CA CYS A 73 -1.86 -2.73 8.92
C CYS A 73 -1.17 -1.96 10.03
N ARG A 74 0.05 -1.49 9.76
CA ARG A 74 0.75 -0.50 10.59
C ARG A 74 1.35 0.55 9.69
N LYS A 75 1.13 1.82 10.04
CA LYS A 75 1.78 2.96 9.39
C LYS A 75 3.05 3.34 10.14
N ASN A 76 4.09 3.72 9.41
CA ASN A 76 5.28 4.34 9.96
C ASN A 76 5.65 5.53 9.06
N ILE A 77 5.96 6.68 9.66
CA ILE A 77 6.36 7.89 8.94
C ILE A 77 7.84 8.06 9.27
N LEU A 78 8.68 7.93 8.23
CA LEU A 78 10.14 7.99 8.31
C LEU A 78 10.66 9.36 7.85
#